data_AF-A0A847HMS0-F1
#
_entry.id   AF-A0A847HMS0-F1
#
_cell.length_a   1.000
_cell.length_b   1.000
_cell.length_c   1.000
_cell.angle_alpha   90.00
_cell.angle_beta   90.00
_cell.angle_gamma   90.00
#
_symmetry.space_group_name_H-M   'P 1'
#
loop_
_entity.id
_entity.type
_entity.pdbx_description
1 polymer ?
#
loop_
_entity_poly.entity_id
_entity_poly.type
_entity_poly.pdbx_seq_one_letter_code
_entity_poly.pdbx_strand_id
1 'polypeptide(L)'
;MLNQYRLLALLLTASLLISGCNAFEGFDRNLNDSDFSAKAGEARLELAAANYAKARELYDSLIKEHGADEDVWRGRAGALAGLAGFNMFNVLNILQNDASTPNTLIFKAALTITDSELLEQAIADMDRITQPGNDDRLFRSLMATLAAARRLLAKYDTNLSKKLDTPDQIDFDTNDEKTLTWQQLYRRLTDTTSAYSLERAFIELTLALDGRGSEWQTVSPILGVNYTGTYTPANRSTILAVGNFATILQQANAWFDASEANFKAELLSLDGAN
;
A
#
# COMPACT_ATOMS: atom_id res chain seq x y z
N MET A 1 -9.37 31.81 -11.18
CA MET A 1 -8.89 30.42 -11.39
C MET A 1 -7.37 30.26 -11.30
N LEU A 2 -6.55 31.29 -11.47
CA LEU A 2 -5.08 31.18 -11.31
C LEU A 2 -4.60 31.09 -9.84
N ASN A 3 -5.40 31.55 -8.87
CA ASN A 3 -5.05 31.56 -7.44
C ASN A 3 -5.37 30.26 -6.69
N GLN A 4 -6.19 29.36 -7.24
CA GLN A 4 -6.53 28.09 -6.58
C GLN A 4 -5.43 27.03 -6.75
N TYR A 5 -4.70 27.05 -7.87
CA TYR A 5 -3.57 26.14 -8.11
C TYR A 5 -2.34 26.49 -7.26
N ARG A 6 -2.18 27.75 -6.84
CA ARG A 6 -1.09 28.15 -5.93
C ARG A 6 -1.34 27.69 -4.50
N LEU A 7 -2.60 27.63 -4.05
CA LEU A 7 -2.95 27.10 -2.73
C LEU A 7 -2.76 25.58 -2.64
N LEU A 8 -3.00 24.85 -3.74
CA LEU A 8 -2.76 23.41 -3.81
C LEU A 8 -1.26 23.08 -3.79
N ALA A 9 -0.44 23.88 -4.49
CA ALA A 9 1.01 23.72 -4.51
C ALA A 9 1.69 24.06 -3.15
N LEU A 10 1.11 24.99 -2.37
CA LEU A 10 1.60 25.34 -1.03
C LEU A 10 1.21 24.31 0.05
N LEU A 11 0.15 23.53 -0.17
CA LEU A 11 -0.24 22.41 0.71
C LEU A 11 0.58 21.14 0.46
N LEU A 12 1.17 20.98 -0.73
CA LEU A 12 2.09 19.89 -1.05
C LEU A 12 3.43 19.96 -0.31
N THR A 13 3.79 21.13 0.24
CA THR A 13 5.06 21.35 0.95
C THR A 13 4.95 21.34 2.48
N ALA A 14 3.74 21.24 3.04
CA ALA A 14 3.52 21.47 4.47
C ALA A 14 3.43 20.20 5.35
N SER A 15 3.33 19.00 4.77
CA SER A 15 3.26 17.74 5.53
C SER A 15 4.63 17.08 5.79
N LEU A 16 5.71 17.57 5.19
CA LEU A 16 7.08 17.04 5.40
C LEU A 16 7.95 17.94 6.30
N LEU A 17 7.37 18.96 6.93
CA LEU A 17 8.11 19.94 7.76
C LEU A 17 7.92 19.80 9.27
N ILE A 18 7.32 18.72 9.78
CA ILE A 18 7.12 18.55 11.23
C ILE A 18 8.12 17.58 11.89
N SER A 19 8.96 16.91 11.11
CA SER A 19 10.06 16.08 11.64
C SER A 19 11.41 16.65 11.21
N GLY A 20 11.90 17.66 11.93
CA GLY A 20 13.34 17.97 11.96
C GLY A 20 13.76 19.40 11.62
N CYS A 21 13.38 20.39 12.44
CA CYS A 21 14.13 21.66 12.52
C CYS A 21 15.58 21.50 13.07
N ASN A 22 16.05 20.28 13.32
CA ASN A 22 17.41 19.99 13.77
C ASN A 22 18.36 19.61 12.61
N ALA A 23 17.93 19.72 11.35
CA ALA A 23 18.72 19.33 10.18
C ALA A 23 19.91 20.25 9.85
N PHE A 24 20.15 21.32 10.62
CA PHE A 24 21.20 22.30 10.35
C PHE A 24 22.35 22.34 11.36
N GLU A 25 22.32 21.53 12.43
CA GLU A 25 23.31 21.62 13.51
C GLU A 25 24.48 20.63 13.41
N GLY A 26 24.57 19.87 12.30
CA GLY A 26 25.60 18.85 12.07
C GLY A 26 26.52 19.15 10.89
N PHE A 27 27.02 20.38 10.73
CA PHE A 27 27.93 20.72 9.62
C PHE A 27 29.41 20.44 9.93
N ASP A 28 29.72 19.53 10.85
CA ASP A 28 31.12 19.16 11.10
C ASP A 28 31.26 17.70 11.56
N ARG A 29 31.49 16.80 10.58
CA ARG A 29 32.24 15.54 10.71
C ARG A 29 32.40 14.87 9.33
N ASN A 30 33.64 14.52 9.00
CA ASN A 30 34.15 13.65 7.92
C ASN A 30 33.73 13.94 6.46
N LEU A 31 34.74 14.06 5.59
CA LEU A 31 34.58 14.22 4.12
C LEU A 31 33.86 13.06 3.42
N ASN A 32 33.75 11.87 4.04
CA ASN A 32 32.89 10.78 3.52
C ASN A 32 31.41 10.96 3.91
N ASP A 33 31.13 11.64 5.02
CA ASP A 33 29.77 11.93 5.48
C ASP A 33 29.18 13.14 4.73
N SER A 34 30.02 14.04 4.20
CA SER A 34 29.55 15.17 3.36
C SER A 34 28.97 14.70 2.03
N ASP A 35 29.58 13.70 1.40
CA ASP A 35 29.11 13.17 0.11
C ASP A 35 27.82 12.36 0.29
N PHE A 36 27.75 11.52 1.34
CA PHE A 36 26.52 10.83 1.71
C PHE A 36 25.39 11.81 2.01
N SER A 37 25.62 12.79 2.90
CA SER A 37 24.61 13.75 3.33
C SER A 37 24.12 14.63 2.18
N ALA A 38 25.03 15.10 1.32
CA ALA A 38 24.68 15.87 0.13
C ALA A 38 23.79 15.06 -0.82
N LYS A 39 24.17 13.83 -1.12
CA LYS A 39 23.45 12.94 -2.04
C LYS A 39 22.12 12.46 -1.47
N ALA A 40 22.05 12.19 -0.17
CA ALA A 40 20.79 11.91 0.52
C ALA A 40 19.87 13.14 0.53
N GLY A 41 20.42 14.34 0.71
CA GLY A 41 19.70 15.60 0.57
C GLY A 41 19.11 15.79 -0.84
N GLU A 42 19.93 15.59 -1.87
CA GLU A 42 19.48 15.64 -3.27
C GLU A 42 18.39 14.60 -3.55
N ALA A 43 18.57 13.36 -3.10
CA ALA A 43 17.58 12.29 -3.30
C ALA A 43 16.21 12.64 -2.68
N ARG A 44 16.21 13.25 -1.48
CA ARG A 44 14.99 13.72 -0.81
C ARG A 44 14.33 14.87 -1.58
N LEU A 45 15.12 15.81 -2.11
CA LEU A 45 14.60 16.93 -2.92
C LEU A 45 13.97 16.43 -4.22
N GLU A 46 14.63 15.52 -4.93
CA GLU A 46 14.10 14.91 -6.15
C GLU A 46 12.83 14.11 -5.88
N LEU A 47 12.77 13.37 -4.77
CA LEU A 47 11.58 12.65 -4.33
C LEU A 47 10.42 13.63 -4.06
N ALA A 48 10.68 14.72 -3.33
CA ALA A 48 9.67 15.75 -3.03
C ALA A 48 9.19 16.49 -4.29
N ALA A 49 10.07 16.65 -5.30
CA ALA A 49 9.74 17.20 -6.61
C ALA A 49 9.02 16.21 -7.54
N ALA A 50 8.71 15.00 -7.06
CA ALA A 50 8.13 13.89 -7.83
C ALA A 50 9.00 13.43 -9.03
N ASN A 51 10.31 13.72 -9.00
CA ASN A 51 11.27 13.18 -9.97
C ASN A 51 11.74 11.79 -9.51
N TYR A 52 10.80 10.84 -9.50
CA TYR A 52 11.01 9.53 -8.90
C TYR A 52 12.12 8.71 -9.55
N ALA A 53 12.34 8.88 -10.86
CA ALA A 53 13.40 8.20 -11.57
C ALA A 53 14.79 8.64 -11.04
N LYS A 54 15.00 9.94 -10.90
CA LYS A 54 16.26 10.48 -10.38
C LYS A 54 16.43 10.19 -8.89
N ALA A 55 15.36 10.34 -8.10
CA ALA A 55 15.38 10.00 -6.69
C ALA A 55 15.80 8.53 -6.47
N ARG A 56 15.19 7.59 -7.23
CA ARG A 56 15.56 6.18 -7.21
C ARG A 56 17.03 5.96 -7.55
N GLU A 57 17.53 6.58 -8.63
CA GLU A 57 18.94 6.48 -9.04
C GLU A 57 19.89 6.89 -7.90
N LEU A 58 19.58 8.01 -7.22
CA LEU A 58 20.38 8.52 -6.12
C LEU A 58 20.33 7.57 -4.90
N TYR A 59 19.16 7.05 -4.53
CA TYR A 59 19.04 6.07 -3.45
C TYR A 59 19.71 4.73 -3.79
N ASP A 60 19.54 4.19 -4.99
CA ASP A 60 20.23 2.98 -5.45
C ASP A 60 21.76 3.14 -5.32
N SER A 61 22.27 4.33 -5.65
CA SER A 61 23.69 4.65 -5.53
C SER A 61 24.15 4.81 -4.07
N LEU A 62 23.34 5.44 -3.20
CA LEU A 62 23.60 5.51 -1.75
C LEU A 62 23.71 4.12 -1.14
N ILE A 63 22.77 3.23 -1.45
CA ILE A 63 22.75 1.84 -0.98
C ILE A 63 24.02 1.10 -1.39
N LYS A 64 24.45 1.29 -2.64
CA LYS A 64 25.63 0.61 -3.19
C LYS A 64 26.94 1.10 -2.56
N GLU A 65 27.06 2.40 -2.31
CA GLU A 65 28.32 3.04 -1.89
C GLU A 65 28.50 3.03 -0.37
N HIS A 66 27.42 3.19 0.39
CA HIS A 66 27.46 3.43 1.83
C HIS A 66 26.68 2.40 2.65
N GLY A 67 25.97 1.49 1.99
CA GLY A 67 24.93 0.70 2.65
C GLY A 67 23.65 1.51 2.83
N ALA A 68 22.69 0.94 3.56
CA ALA A 68 21.34 1.47 3.62
C ALA A 68 20.81 1.44 5.06
N ASP A 69 20.52 2.62 5.60
CA ASP A 69 19.72 2.77 6.81
C ASP A 69 18.22 2.82 6.48
N GLU A 70 17.37 2.91 7.51
CA GLU A 70 15.92 2.94 7.33
C GLU A 70 15.44 4.15 6.53
N ASP A 71 16.13 5.30 6.60
CA ASP A 71 15.77 6.50 5.85
C ASP A 71 16.05 6.34 4.35
N VAL A 72 17.18 5.72 4.00
CA VAL A 72 17.53 5.39 2.62
C VAL A 72 16.54 4.38 2.04
N TRP A 73 16.18 3.34 2.80
CA TRP A 73 15.14 2.38 2.38
C TRP A 73 13.78 3.04 2.18
N ARG A 74 13.35 3.89 3.12
CA ARG A 74 12.11 4.65 3.04
C ARG A 74 12.07 5.56 1.81
N GLY A 75 13.16 6.27 1.56
CA GLY A 75 13.31 7.15 0.40
C GLY A 75 13.23 6.39 -0.92
N ARG A 76 13.94 5.26 -1.04
CA ARG A 76 13.88 4.40 -2.21
C ARG A 76 12.50 3.80 -2.42
N ALA A 77 11.86 3.32 -1.36
CA ALA A 77 10.49 2.82 -1.42
C ALA A 77 9.52 3.90 -1.92
N GLY A 78 9.65 5.13 -1.45
CA GLY A 78 8.86 6.27 -1.93
C GLY A 78 9.04 6.52 -3.43
N ALA A 79 10.28 6.46 -3.91
CA ALA A 79 10.58 6.63 -5.34
C ALA A 79 10.02 5.46 -6.19
N LEU A 80 10.20 4.22 -5.74
CA LEU A 80 9.67 3.04 -6.42
C LEU A 80 8.14 3.04 -6.48
N ALA A 81 7.49 3.40 -5.37
CA ALA A 81 6.04 3.53 -5.30
C ALA A 81 5.53 4.64 -6.24
N GLY A 82 6.19 5.79 -6.26
CA GLY A 82 5.86 6.88 -7.19
C GLY A 82 5.97 6.46 -8.66
N LEU A 83 7.03 5.74 -9.03
CA LEU A 83 7.18 5.15 -10.37
C LEU A 83 6.10 4.10 -10.69
N ALA A 84 5.65 3.36 -9.67
CA ALA A 84 4.56 2.40 -9.79
C ALA A 84 3.17 3.04 -9.99
N GLY A 85 3.08 4.38 -9.93
CA GLY A 85 1.80 5.12 -9.98
C GLY A 85 1.12 5.26 -8.62
N PHE A 86 1.74 4.80 -7.53
CA PHE A 86 1.18 4.93 -6.20
C PHE A 86 1.23 6.39 -5.73
N ASN A 87 0.07 6.91 -5.35
CA ASN A 87 -0.07 8.20 -4.68
C ASN A 87 -1.00 8.03 -3.47
N MET A 88 -0.43 8.10 -2.26
CA MET A 88 -1.16 7.87 -1.01
C MET A 88 -2.40 8.76 -0.87
N PHE A 89 -2.32 10.05 -1.24
CA PHE A 89 -3.46 10.96 -1.15
C PHE A 89 -4.58 10.58 -2.12
N ASN A 90 -4.24 10.19 -3.35
CA ASN A 90 -5.23 9.73 -4.32
C ASN A 90 -5.90 8.44 -3.85
N VAL A 91 -5.12 7.50 -3.31
CA VAL A 91 -5.63 6.23 -2.77
C VAL A 91 -6.57 6.49 -1.60
N LEU A 92 -6.17 7.31 -0.62
CA LEU A 92 -7.02 7.69 0.50
C LEU A 92 -8.28 8.41 0.04
N ASN A 93 -8.18 9.30 -0.95
CA ASN A 93 -9.33 9.97 -1.52
C ASN A 93 -10.34 8.98 -2.12
N ILE A 94 -9.87 7.97 -2.86
CA ILE A 94 -10.73 6.89 -3.38
C ILE A 94 -11.39 6.13 -2.22
N LEU A 95 -10.60 5.68 -1.23
CA LEU A 95 -11.11 4.86 -0.13
C LEU A 95 -12.06 5.61 0.82
N GLN A 96 -11.96 6.94 0.90
CA GLN A 96 -12.68 7.74 1.89
C GLN A 96 -13.84 8.57 1.34
N ASN A 97 -13.72 9.03 0.09
CA ASN A 97 -14.64 10.04 -0.47
C ASN A 97 -15.39 9.55 -1.72
N ASP A 98 -15.04 8.40 -2.27
CA ASP A 98 -15.71 7.88 -3.46
C ASP A 98 -17.05 7.24 -3.11
N ALA A 99 -18.08 7.50 -3.94
CA ALA A 99 -19.43 7.01 -3.73
C ALA A 99 -19.65 5.56 -4.22
N SER A 100 -18.60 4.88 -4.68
CA SER A 100 -18.67 3.48 -5.11
C SER A 100 -18.91 2.54 -3.91
N THR A 101 -19.34 1.31 -4.18
CA THR A 101 -19.57 0.32 -3.11
C THR A 101 -18.24 -0.03 -2.41
N PRO A 102 -18.23 -0.26 -1.08
CA PRO A 102 -16.99 -0.49 -0.33
C PRO A 102 -16.07 -1.56 -0.91
N ASN A 103 -16.65 -2.65 -1.44
CA ASN A 103 -15.88 -3.76 -2.02
C ASN A 103 -15.10 -3.32 -3.28
N THR A 104 -15.70 -2.48 -4.14
CA THR A 104 -15.05 -2.00 -5.38
C THR A 104 -13.93 -0.99 -5.15
N LEU A 105 -13.87 -0.34 -3.99
CA LEU A 105 -12.96 0.78 -3.77
C LEU A 105 -11.49 0.38 -3.87
N ILE A 106 -11.14 -0.81 -3.38
CA ILE A 106 -9.76 -1.31 -3.41
C ILE A 106 -9.35 -1.65 -4.83
N PHE A 107 -10.19 -2.33 -5.61
CA PHE A 107 -9.91 -2.64 -7.00
C PHE A 107 -9.80 -1.37 -7.83
N LYS A 108 -10.72 -0.41 -7.64
CA LYS A 108 -10.64 0.92 -8.25
C LYS A 108 -9.33 1.63 -7.92
N ALA A 109 -8.91 1.64 -6.65
CA ALA A 109 -7.64 2.23 -6.24
C ALA A 109 -6.44 1.47 -6.84
N ALA A 110 -6.52 0.15 -6.94
CA ALA A 110 -5.47 -0.68 -7.52
C ALA A 110 -5.26 -0.39 -9.01
N LEU A 111 -6.29 0.02 -9.75
CA LEU A 111 -6.16 0.43 -11.15
C LEU A 111 -5.32 1.71 -11.35
N THR A 112 -5.00 2.44 -10.28
CA THR A 112 -4.05 3.57 -10.34
C THR A 112 -2.60 3.11 -10.43
N ILE A 113 -2.32 1.85 -10.08
CA ILE A 113 -0.99 1.25 -10.15
C ILE A 113 -0.69 0.83 -11.58
N THR A 114 0.31 1.47 -12.17
CA THR A 114 0.75 1.23 -13.55
C THR A 114 1.84 0.16 -13.65
N ASP A 115 2.63 -0.04 -12.59
CA ASP A 115 3.69 -1.05 -12.54
C ASP A 115 3.64 -1.80 -11.20
N SER A 116 3.17 -3.04 -11.24
CA SER A 116 3.00 -3.86 -10.02
C SER A 116 4.33 -4.42 -9.51
N GLU A 117 5.34 -4.59 -10.36
CA GLU A 117 6.65 -5.09 -9.93
C GLU A 117 7.40 -4.00 -9.14
N LEU A 118 7.32 -2.75 -9.58
CA LEU A 118 7.89 -1.62 -8.83
C LEU A 118 7.17 -1.40 -7.49
N LEU A 119 5.85 -1.58 -7.44
CA LEU A 119 5.10 -1.52 -6.19
C LEU A 119 5.55 -2.61 -5.22
N GLU A 120 5.75 -3.84 -5.68
CA GLU A 120 6.22 -4.93 -4.83
C GLU A 120 7.65 -4.73 -4.33
N GLN A 121 8.52 -4.12 -5.14
CA GLN A 121 9.86 -3.70 -4.68
C GLN A 121 9.78 -2.62 -3.60
N ALA A 122 8.87 -1.64 -3.75
CA ALA A 122 8.65 -0.63 -2.73
C ALA A 122 8.17 -1.23 -1.40
N ILE A 123 7.26 -2.21 -1.45
CA ILE A 123 6.81 -2.95 -0.25
C ILE A 123 7.99 -3.70 0.39
N ALA A 124 8.82 -4.36 -0.41
CA ALA A 124 9.99 -5.08 0.10
C ALA A 124 11.01 -4.15 0.77
N ASP A 125 11.19 -2.93 0.26
CA ASP A 125 12.05 -1.92 0.89
C ASP A 125 11.45 -1.41 2.21
N MET A 126 10.14 -1.12 2.24
CA MET A 126 9.46 -0.71 3.48
C MET A 126 9.46 -1.82 4.55
N ASP A 127 9.50 -3.08 4.15
CA ASP A 127 9.55 -4.22 5.08
C ASP A 127 10.90 -4.33 5.82
N ARG A 128 11.94 -3.63 5.34
CA ARG A 128 13.24 -3.54 6.01
C ARG A 128 13.22 -2.59 7.21
N ILE A 129 12.19 -1.76 7.35
CA ILE A 129 12.05 -0.79 8.44
C ILE A 129 11.58 -1.52 9.70
N THR A 130 12.46 -1.56 10.71
CA THR A 130 12.24 -2.30 11.96
C THR A 130 11.42 -1.53 12.98
N GLN A 131 11.46 -0.19 12.92
CA GLN A 131 10.70 0.69 13.83
C GLN A 131 9.75 1.62 13.04
N PRO A 132 8.70 1.07 12.42
CA PRO A 132 7.82 1.85 11.55
C PRO A 132 6.97 2.84 12.35
N GLY A 133 7.04 4.11 11.97
CA GLY A 133 6.13 5.15 12.43
C GLY A 133 4.72 5.01 11.84
N ASN A 134 3.80 5.89 12.21
CA ASN A 134 2.42 5.84 11.70
C ASN A 134 2.37 6.05 10.19
N ASP A 135 3.19 6.95 9.64
CA ASP A 135 3.26 7.19 8.20
C ASP A 135 3.81 5.97 7.45
N ASP A 136 4.82 5.29 8.00
CA ASP A 136 5.37 4.06 7.42
C ASP A 136 4.33 2.94 7.35
N ARG A 137 3.60 2.77 8.46
CA ARG A 137 2.50 1.80 8.59
C ARG A 137 1.41 2.09 7.56
N LEU A 138 0.95 3.34 7.50
CA LEU A 138 -0.07 3.77 6.53
C LEU A 138 0.38 3.52 5.10
N PHE A 139 1.61 3.93 4.77
CA PHE A 139 2.16 3.82 3.43
C PHE A 139 2.26 2.37 2.99
N ARG A 140 2.88 1.51 3.80
CA ARG A 140 3.08 0.10 3.45
C ARG A 140 1.78 -0.71 3.47
N SER A 141 0.84 -0.42 4.37
CA SER A 141 -0.45 -1.10 4.40
C SER A 141 -1.31 -0.81 3.17
N LEU A 142 -1.29 0.44 2.69
CA LEU A 142 -2.01 0.82 1.48
C LEU A 142 -1.37 0.17 0.25
N MET A 143 -0.04 0.22 0.10
CA MET A 143 0.65 -0.46 -0.99
C MET A 143 0.39 -1.96 -1.01
N ALA A 144 0.49 -2.64 0.14
CA ALA A 144 0.22 -4.08 0.27
C ALA A 144 -1.21 -4.43 -0.17
N THR A 145 -2.19 -3.61 0.23
CA THR A 145 -3.59 -3.78 -0.15
C THR A 145 -3.80 -3.66 -1.67
N LEU A 146 -3.18 -2.67 -2.31
CA LEU A 146 -3.28 -2.52 -3.77
C LEU A 146 -2.54 -3.63 -4.51
N ALA A 147 -1.37 -4.05 -4.03
CA ALA A 147 -0.63 -5.16 -4.60
C ALA A 147 -1.43 -6.47 -4.52
N ALA A 148 -2.16 -6.71 -3.43
CA ALA A 148 -3.06 -7.86 -3.30
C ALA A 148 -4.16 -7.86 -4.38
N ALA A 149 -4.85 -6.74 -4.58
CA ALA A 149 -5.87 -6.61 -5.62
C ALA A 149 -5.29 -6.75 -7.04
N ARG A 150 -4.12 -6.17 -7.31
CA ARG A 150 -3.41 -6.35 -8.59
C ARG A 150 -3.07 -7.81 -8.87
N ARG A 151 -2.66 -8.58 -7.85
CA ARG A 151 -2.38 -10.02 -7.99
C ARG A 151 -3.63 -10.84 -8.27
N LEU A 152 -4.76 -10.49 -7.64
CA LEU A 152 -6.02 -11.15 -7.93
C LEU A 152 -6.49 -10.88 -9.36
N LEU A 153 -6.43 -9.62 -9.80
CA LEU A 153 -6.71 -9.28 -11.21
C LEU A 153 -5.78 -10.04 -12.15
N ALA A 154 -4.47 -10.03 -11.91
CA ALA A 154 -3.52 -10.74 -12.75
C ALA A 154 -3.80 -12.25 -12.85
N LYS A 155 -4.41 -12.84 -11.80
CA LYS A 155 -4.76 -14.26 -11.76
C LYS A 155 -6.12 -14.56 -12.38
N TYR A 156 -7.12 -13.71 -12.15
CA TYR A 156 -8.54 -14.06 -12.38
C TYR A 156 -9.28 -13.14 -13.35
N ASP A 157 -8.76 -11.95 -13.68
CA ASP A 157 -9.29 -11.09 -14.77
C ASP A 157 -8.84 -11.65 -16.12
N THR A 158 -9.36 -12.83 -16.46
CA THR A 158 -9.04 -13.56 -17.69
C THR A 158 -9.65 -12.91 -18.93
N ASN A 159 -10.70 -12.10 -18.75
CA ASN A 159 -11.36 -11.38 -19.83
C ASN A 159 -10.72 -9.99 -20.11
N LEU A 160 -9.78 -9.55 -19.26
CA LEU A 160 -9.01 -8.31 -19.35
C LEU A 160 -9.86 -7.03 -19.22
N SER A 161 -11.01 -7.10 -18.55
CA SER A 161 -11.89 -5.96 -18.28
C SER A 161 -11.35 -5.03 -17.19
N LYS A 162 -10.28 -5.44 -16.50
CA LYS A 162 -9.74 -4.81 -15.30
C LYS A 162 -10.68 -4.90 -14.11
N LYS A 163 -11.53 -5.93 -14.11
CA LYS A 163 -12.45 -6.26 -13.03
C LYS A 163 -12.44 -7.76 -12.76
N LEU A 164 -13.00 -8.14 -11.62
CA LEU A 164 -13.40 -9.53 -11.38
C LEU A 164 -14.88 -9.63 -11.74
N ASP A 165 -15.19 -9.96 -12.99
CA ASP A 165 -16.56 -10.01 -13.49
C ASP A 165 -16.83 -11.18 -14.44
N THR A 166 -18.10 -11.43 -14.76
CA THR A 166 -18.42 -12.44 -15.80
C THR A 166 -18.07 -11.84 -17.17
N PRO A 167 -17.33 -12.55 -18.05
CA PRO A 167 -17.15 -14.01 -18.11
C PRO A 167 -15.80 -14.57 -17.59
N ASP A 168 -15.20 -14.00 -16.54
CA ASP A 168 -13.94 -14.50 -16.00
C ASP A 168 -13.96 -15.99 -15.67
N GLN A 169 -12.89 -16.68 -16.08
CA GLN A 169 -12.62 -18.07 -15.77
C GLN A 169 -11.88 -18.12 -14.42
N ILE A 170 -12.67 -18.17 -13.36
CA ILE A 170 -12.20 -18.43 -12.00
C ILE A 170 -12.47 -19.91 -11.72
N ASP A 171 -11.42 -20.73 -11.83
CA ASP A 171 -11.47 -22.16 -11.53
C ASP A 171 -10.43 -22.53 -10.45
N PHE A 172 -10.56 -23.72 -9.87
CA PHE A 172 -9.63 -24.18 -8.83
C PHE A 172 -8.21 -24.42 -9.34
N ASP A 173 -8.12 -24.84 -10.60
CA ASP A 173 -6.88 -25.28 -11.25
C ASP A 173 -6.28 -24.20 -12.15
N THR A 174 -6.60 -22.91 -11.93
CA THR A 174 -6.05 -21.80 -12.73
C THR A 174 -4.54 -21.75 -12.47
N ASN A 175 -3.80 -22.51 -13.25
CA ASN A 175 -2.36 -22.62 -13.24
C ASN A 175 -1.87 -22.16 -14.60
N ASP A 176 -1.82 -20.86 -14.74
CA ASP A 176 -1.31 -20.15 -15.93
C ASP A 176 0.23 -20.18 -16.01
N GLU A 177 0.90 -20.89 -15.09
CA GLU A 177 2.37 -20.94 -14.86
C GLU A 177 3.03 -19.57 -14.61
N LYS A 178 2.24 -18.50 -14.51
CA LYS A 178 2.69 -17.10 -14.39
C LYS A 178 2.36 -16.52 -13.03
N THR A 179 1.27 -16.98 -12.42
CA THR A 179 0.78 -16.53 -11.12
C THR A 179 0.93 -17.63 -10.08
N LEU A 180 0.83 -17.24 -8.80
CA LEU A 180 0.82 -18.21 -7.70
C LEU A 180 -0.43 -19.09 -7.79
N THR A 181 -0.32 -20.34 -7.33
CA THR A 181 -1.51 -21.16 -7.03
C THR A 181 -2.39 -20.44 -6.01
N TRP A 182 -3.69 -20.77 -5.95
CA TRP A 182 -4.58 -20.15 -4.96
C TRP A 182 -4.06 -20.30 -3.53
N GLN A 183 -3.63 -21.50 -3.12
CA GLN A 183 -3.12 -21.76 -1.77
C GLN A 183 -1.88 -20.90 -1.45
N GLN A 184 -0.96 -20.76 -2.40
CA GLN A 184 0.22 -19.89 -2.24
C GLN A 184 -0.16 -18.41 -2.16
N LEU A 185 -1.10 -17.96 -3.00
CA LEU A 185 -1.61 -16.59 -3.00
C LEU A 185 -2.31 -16.28 -1.68
N TYR A 186 -3.29 -17.11 -1.29
CA TYR A 186 -4.04 -16.97 -0.05
C TYR A 186 -3.12 -16.92 1.17
N ARG A 187 -2.15 -17.84 1.27
CA ARG A 187 -1.15 -17.82 2.36
C ARG A 187 -0.37 -16.50 2.38
N ARG A 188 0.12 -16.05 1.21
CA ARG A 188 0.86 -14.78 1.11
C ARG A 188 0.02 -13.57 1.53
N LEU A 189 -1.28 -13.59 1.26
CA LEU A 189 -2.20 -12.48 1.55
C LEU A 189 -2.78 -12.50 2.97
N THR A 190 -2.62 -13.59 3.73
CA THR A 190 -3.22 -13.73 5.09
C THR A 190 -2.21 -13.97 6.20
N ASP A 191 -1.02 -14.50 5.91
CA ASP A 191 0.04 -14.73 6.90
C ASP A 191 0.58 -13.40 7.46
N THR A 192 0.50 -13.16 8.77
CA THR A 192 0.92 -11.89 9.38
C THR A 192 2.41 -11.58 9.24
N THR A 193 3.24 -12.57 8.92
CA THR A 193 4.67 -12.38 8.65
C THR A 193 4.94 -11.88 7.23
N SER A 194 3.97 -12.01 6.32
CA SER A 194 4.10 -11.53 4.94
C SER A 194 3.95 -10.01 4.87
N ALA A 195 4.87 -9.34 4.18
CA ALA A 195 4.77 -7.92 3.85
C ALA A 195 3.56 -7.56 2.98
N TYR A 196 2.94 -8.57 2.35
CA TYR A 196 1.79 -8.44 1.46
C TYR A 196 0.46 -8.83 2.12
N SER A 197 0.49 -9.11 3.42
CA SER A 197 -0.68 -9.59 4.15
C SER A 197 -1.69 -8.50 4.39
N LEU A 198 -2.95 -8.81 4.07
CA LEU A 198 -4.09 -7.95 4.37
C LEU A 198 -4.41 -7.93 5.86
N GLU A 199 -4.12 -9.02 6.60
CA GLU A 199 -4.23 -9.02 8.06
C GLU A 199 -3.22 -8.06 8.67
N ARG A 200 -1.96 -8.10 8.21
CA ARG A 200 -0.94 -7.15 8.65
C ARG A 200 -1.30 -5.72 8.26
N ALA A 201 -1.76 -5.50 7.01
CA ALA A 201 -2.19 -4.18 6.55
C ALA A 201 -3.35 -3.63 7.38
N PHE A 202 -4.34 -4.45 7.71
CA PHE A 202 -5.46 -4.05 8.59
C PHE A 202 -4.95 -3.58 9.96
N ILE A 203 -4.12 -4.40 10.62
CA ILE A 203 -3.56 -4.09 11.94
C ILE A 203 -2.78 -2.78 11.87
N GLU A 204 -1.94 -2.61 10.86
CA GLU A 204 -1.15 -1.40 10.69
C GLU A 204 -2.00 -0.15 10.43
N LEU A 205 -3.08 -0.26 9.67
CA LEU A 205 -4.04 0.83 9.48
C LEU A 205 -4.73 1.22 10.78
N THR A 206 -5.11 0.26 11.63
CA THR A 206 -5.67 0.59 12.95
C THR A 206 -4.70 1.38 13.81
N LEU A 207 -3.40 1.07 13.73
CA LEU A 207 -2.37 1.78 14.51
C LEU A 207 -2.01 3.14 13.88
N ALA A 208 -1.95 3.22 12.55
CA ALA A 208 -1.57 4.44 11.84
C ALA A 208 -2.65 5.54 11.87
N LEU A 209 -3.93 5.14 11.90
CA LEU A 209 -5.07 6.04 11.78
C LEU A 209 -5.76 6.35 13.12
N ASP A 210 -5.23 5.84 14.23
CA ASP A 210 -5.70 6.15 15.58
C ASP A 210 -5.29 7.57 16.02
N GLY A 211 -6.12 8.19 16.86
CA GLY A 211 -5.85 9.45 17.54
C GLY A 211 -6.76 10.61 17.15
N ARG A 212 -7.77 10.39 16.29
CA ARG A 212 -8.72 11.43 15.87
C ARG A 212 -10.12 10.88 15.69
N GLY A 213 -11.14 11.60 16.15
CA GLY A 213 -12.55 11.23 15.96
C GLY A 213 -13.15 10.62 17.22
N SER A 214 -14.04 9.64 17.07
CA SER A 214 -14.73 9.00 18.19
C SER A 214 -14.24 7.58 18.41
N GLU A 215 -14.44 7.08 19.63
CA GLU A 215 -14.11 5.71 20.01
C GLU A 215 -14.77 4.69 19.06
N TRP A 216 -14.00 3.66 18.73
CA TRP A 216 -14.45 2.53 17.92
C TRP A 216 -13.66 1.29 18.33
N GLN A 217 -14.37 0.17 18.36
CA GLN A 217 -13.79 -1.14 18.51
C GLN A 217 -14.03 -1.92 17.22
N THR A 218 -13.00 -2.62 16.77
CA THR A 218 -13.03 -3.49 15.60
C THR A 218 -12.27 -4.79 15.89
N VAL A 219 -12.45 -5.77 15.01
CA VAL A 219 -11.84 -7.10 15.12
C VAL A 219 -11.07 -7.38 13.85
N SER A 220 -9.84 -7.90 13.96
CA SER A 220 -9.06 -8.26 12.79
C SER A 220 -9.68 -9.44 12.05
N PRO A 221 -9.70 -9.40 10.70
CA PRO A 221 -10.49 -10.32 9.89
C PRO A 221 -9.99 -11.77 9.95
N ILE A 222 -8.67 -11.98 10.06
CA ILE A 222 -8.10 -13.34 10.04
C ILE A 222 -7.83 -13.87 11.45
N LEU A 223 -7.20 -13.08 12.32
CA LEU A 223 -6.83 -13.54 13.67
C LEU A 223 -7.93 -13.36 14.71
N GLY A 224 -8.97 -12.57 14.43
CA GLY A 224 -10.04 -12.32 15.40
C GLY A 224 -9.62 -11.47 16.60
N VAL A 225 -8.56 -10.66 16.46
CA VAL A 225 -8.01 -9.86 17.57
C VAL A 225 -8.75 -8.52 17.68
N ASN A 226 -9.12 -8.12 18.90
CA ASN A 226 -9.77 -6.84 19.16
C ASN A 226 -8.78 -5.66 19.07
N TYR A 227 -9.19 -4.59 18.40
CA TYR A 227 -8.50 -3.30 18.34
C TYR A 227 -9.46 -2.20 18.75
N THR A 228 -9.00 -1.33 19.65
CA THR A 228 -9.77 -0.17 20.13
C THR A 228 -8.94 1.08 19.91
N GLY A 229 -9.59 2.15 19.46
CA GLY A 229 -8.96 3.46 19.26
C GLY A 229 -9.99 4.54 18.95
N THR A 230 -9.52 5.69 18.51
CA THR A 230 -10.32 6.85 18.12
C THR A 230 -10.14 7.16 16.64
N TYR A 231 -11.25 7.10 15.89
CA TYR A 231 -11.22 7.19 14.44
C TYR A 231 -12.29 8.12 13.89
N THR A 232 -11.93 8.91 12.88
CA THR A 232 -12.88 9.66 12.06
C THR A 232 -13.69 8.67 11.19
N PRO A 233 -14.87 9.06 10.68
CA PRO A 233 -15.61 8.22 9.74
C PRO A 233 -14.77 7.78 8.53
N ALA A 234 -13.97 8.68 7.97
CA ALA A 234 -13.08 8.40 6.84
C ALA A 234 -11.99 7.35 7.19
N ASN A 235 -11.38 7.46 8.37
CA ASN A 235 -10.40 6.48 8.84
C ASN A 235 -11.04 5.10 9.02
N ARG A 236 -12.26 5.04 9.60
CA ARG A 236 -13.02 3.80 9.73
C ARG A 236 -13.33 3.18 8.37
N SER A 237 -13.76 3.97 7.39
CA SER A 237 -14.02 3.49 6.02
C SER A 237 -12.78 2.87 5.39
N THR A 238 -11.60 3.48 5.58
CA THR A 238 -10.33 2.95 5.08
C THR A 238 -10.01 1.59 5.71
N ILE A 239 -10.10 1.50 7.05
CA ILE A 239 -9.84 0.26 7.79
C ILE A 239 -10.83 -0.84 7.40
N LEU A 240 -12.12 -0.50 7.31
CA LEU A 240 -13.18 -1.43 6.94
C LEU A 240 -13.06 -1.93 5.50
N ALA A 241 -12.64 -1.10 4.55
CA ALA A 241 -12.40 -1.55 3.18
C ALA A 241 -11.37 -2.70 3.15
N VAL A 242 -10.23 -2.53 3.84
CA VAL A 242 -9.18 -3.56 3.91
C VAL A 242 -9.65 -4.78 4.71
N GLY A 243 -10.38 -4.57 5.81
CA GLY A 243 -10.95 -5.65 6.61
C GLY A 243 -11.96 -6.51 5.85
N ASN A 244 -12.84 -5.87 5.07
CA ASN A 244 -13.82 -6.55 4.22
C ASN A 244 -13.13 -7.35 3.13
N PHE A 245 -12.07 -6.79 2.51
CA PHE A 245 -11.28 -7.51 1.51
C PHE A 245 -10.67 -8.80 2.08
N ALA A 246 -10.02 -8.71 3.24
CA ALA A 246 -9.47 -9.88 3.91
C ALA A 246 -10.54 -10.91 4.31
N THR A 247 -11.70 -10.44 4.79
CA THR A 247 -12.82 -11.29 5.19
C THR A 247 -13.37 -12.09 4.00
N ILE A 248 -13.60 -11.43 2.87
CA ILE A 248 -14.12 -12.11 1.66
C ILE A 248 -13.07 -13.09 1.13
N LEU A 249 -11.77 -12.78 1.18
CA LEU A 249 -10.73 -13.75 0.81
C LEU A 249 -10.71 -14.98 1.72
N GLN A 250 -10.95 -14.80 3.02
CA GLN A 250 -11.09 -15.92 3.96
C GLN A 250 -12.32 -16.78 3.62
N GLN A 251 -13.45 -16.15 3.27
CA GLN A 251 -14.67 -16.83 2.85
C GLN A 251 -14.47 -17.59 1.53
N ALA A 252 -13.85 -16.97 0.53
CA ALA A 252 -13.46 -17.64 -0.71
C ALA A 252 -12.60 -18.88 -0.41
N ASN A 253 -11.59 -18.76 0.45
CA ASN A 253 -10.75 -19.89 0.80
C ASN A 253 -11.51 -21.03 1.51
N ALA A 254 -12.57 -20.73 2.26
CA ALA A 254 -13.41 -21.77 2.87
C ALA A 254 -14.21 -22.58 1.84
N TRP A 255 -14.45 -22.02 0.65
CA TRP A 255 -15.08 -22.71 -0.47
C TRP A 255 -14.10 -23.41 -1.41
N PHE A 256 -12.81 -23.07 -1.32
CA PHE A 256 -11.76 -23.74 -2.08
C PHE A 256 -11.74 -25.23 -1.69
N ASP A 257 -11.72 -26.12 -2.69
CA ASP A 257 -11.92 -27.57 -2.58
C ASP A 257 -13.34 -28.06 -2.20
N ALA A 258 -14.27 -27.16 -1.88
CA ALA A 258 -15.64 -27.50 -1.48
C ALA A 258 -16.71 -27.15 -2.54
N SER A 259 -16.62 -25.98 -3.17
CA SER A 259 -17.60 -25.52 -4.17
C SER A 259 -17.00 -24.43 -5.07
N GLU A 260 -16.72 -24.78 -6.33
CA GLU A 260 -16.15 -23.83 -7.31
C GLU A 260 -17.09 -22.66 -7.58
N ALA A 261 -18.39 -22.92 -7.65
CA ALA A 261 -19.40 -21.89 -7.84
C ALA A 261 -19.39 -20.86 -6.70
N ASN A 262 -19.27 -21.31 -5.44
CA ASN A 262 -19.23 -20.39 -4.31
C ASN A 262 -17.87 -19.68 -4.22
N PHE A 263 -16.77 -20.39 -4.46
CA PHE A 263 -15.43 -19.80 -4.54
C PHE A 263 -15.39 -18.66 -5.55
N LYS A 264 -15.90 -18.90 -6.76
CA LYS A 264 -16.05 -17.90 -7.81
C LYS A 264 -16.94 -16.74 -7.36
N ALA A 265 -18.11 -17.02 -6.79
CA ALA A 265 -19.02 -15.98 -6.32
C ALA A 265 -18.36 -15.05 -5.28
N GLU A 266 -17.64 -15.60 -4.29
CA GLU A 266 -16.92 -14.79 -3.31
C GLU A 266 -15.84 -13.92 -3.97
N LEU A 267 -15.06 -14.49 -4.91
CA LEU A 267 -14.03 -13.72 -5.61
C LEU A 267 -14.60 -12.61 -6.50
N LEU A 268 -15.75 -12.82 -7.15
CA LEU A 268 -16.43 -11.77 -7.92
C LEU A 268 -16.98 -10.67 -7.01
N SER A 269 -17.45 -11.03 -5.80
CA SER A 269 -17.98 -10.07 -4.83
C SER A 269 -16.92 -9.06 -4.32
N LEU A 270 -15.64 -9.40 -4.45
CA LEU A 270 -14.51 -8.53 -4.12
C LEU A 270 -14.49 -7.25 -4.95
N ASP A 271 -14.88 -7.31 -6.22
CA ASP A 271 -14.98 -6.15 -7.10
C ASP A 271 -16.44 -5.76 -7.37
N GLY A 272 -17.32 -6.09 -6.43
CA GLY A 272 -18.73 -5.70 -6.45
C GLY A 272 -19.57 -6.33 -7.56
N ALA A 273 -19.09 -7.37 -8.23
CA ALA A 273 -19.88 -8.15 -9.16
C ALA A 273 -20.80 -9.09 -8.36
N ASN A 274 -22.11 -8.80 -8.42
CA ASN A 274 -23.21 -9.65 -7.94
C ASN A 274 -24.24 -9.81 -9.07
#